data_AF-A0AAN9KKJ5-F1
#
_entry.id   AF-A0AAN9KKJ5-F1
#
_cell.length_a   1.000
_cell.length_b   1.000
_cell.length_c   1.000
_cell.angle_alpha   90.00
_cell.angle_beta   90.00
_cell.angle_gamma   90.00
#
_symmetry.space_group_name_H-M   'P 1'
#
loop_
_entity.id
_entity.type
_entity.pdbx_description
1 polymer ?
#
loop_
_entity_poly.entity_id
_entity_poly.type
_entity_poly.pdbx_seq_one_letter_code
_entity_poly.pdbx_strand_id
1 'polypeptide(L)' 'MPASPTTLGKEMAIFAVRLSRERKKESQVEIMGKFAGAVGNCNAHVVAYPYVNWPDIAEQFVQSLGLSFNPYVA' A
#
# COMPACT_ATOMS: atom_id res chain seq x y z
N MET A 1 -44.59 -8.97 12.00
CA MET A 1 -45.25 -7.71 11.60
C MET A 1 -44.64 -7.23 10.30
N PRO A 2 -45.40 -6.62 9.39
CA PRO A 2 -44.84 -5.96 8.20
C PRO A 2 -44.01 -4.75 8.61
N ALA A 3 -42.89 -4.51 7.92
CA ALA A 3 -42.07 -3.31 8.10
C ALA A 3 -42.61 -2.14 7.25
N SER A 4 -42.02 -0.95 7.44
CA SER A 4 -42.36 0.22 6.61
C SER A 4 -42.00 -0.03 5.13
N PRO A 5 -42.82 0.43 4.17
CA PRO A 5 -42.55 0.26 2.74
C PRO A 5 -41.23 0.91 2.27
N THR A 6 -40.54 0.28 1.31
CA THR A 6 -39.38 0.82 0.58
C THR A 6 -39.58 0.64 -0.93
N THR A 7 -38.67 1.13 -1.76
CA THR A 7 -38.66 0.90 -3.21
C THR A 7 -37.42 0.11 -3.61
N LEU A 8 -37.54 -0.70 -4.67
CA LEU A 8 -36.39 -1.43 -5.22
C LEU A 8 -35.21 -0.50 -5.53
N GLY A 9 -35.49 0.68 -6.11
CA GLY A 9 -34.47 1.68 -6.42
C GLY A 9 -33.74 2.21 -5.18
N LYS A 10 -34.44 2.40 -4.06
CA LYS A 10 -33.82 2.85 -2.79
C LYS A 10 -32.87 1.80 -2.23
N GLU A 11 -33.27 0.54 -2.22
CA GLU A 11 -32.41 -0.55 -1.74
C GLU A 11 -31.18 -0.75 -2.63
N MET A 12 -31.33 -0.65 -3.96
CA MET A 12 -30.20 -0.67 -4.89
C MET A 12 -29.24 0.50 -4.68
N ALA A 13 -29.75 1.71 -4.42
CA ALA A 13 -28.92 2.88 -4.13
C ALA A 13 -28.13 2.71 -2.83
N ILE A 14 -28.75 2.16 -1.77
CA ILE A 14 -28.07 1.87 -0.50
C ILE A 14 -26.90 0.90 -0.73
N PHE A 15 -27.12 -0.16 -1.50
CA PHE A 15 -26.07 -1.11 -1.85
C PHE A 15 -24.93 -0.44 -2.62
N ALA A 16 -25.25 0.32 -3.67
CA ALA A 16 -24.25 1.02 -4.50
C ALA A 16 -23.41 2.02 -3.70
N VAL A 17 -24.02 2.77 -2.78
CA VAL A 17 -23.31 3.71 -1.90
C VAL A 17 -22.35 2.97 -0.97
N ARG A 18 -22.77 1.85 -0.37
CA ARG A 18 -21.90 1.04 0.50
C ARG A 18 -20.72 0.45 -0.28
N LEU A 19 -20.97 -0.10 -1.47
CA LEU A 19 -19.92 -0.65 -2.33
C LEU A 19 -18.92 0.42 -2.77
N SER A 20 -19.40 1.61 -3.14
CA SER A 20 -18.54 2.72 -3.56
C SER A 20 -17.61 3.19 -2.43
N ARG A 21 -18.08 3.17 -1.19
CA ARG A 21 -17.27 3.51 -0.01
C ARG A 21 -16.14 2.51 0.20
N GLU A 22 -16.44 1.21 0.15
CA GLU A 22 -15.41 0.17 0.31
C GLU A 22 -14.41 0.19 -0.86
N ARG A 23 -14.88 0.33 -2.10
CA ARG A 23 -13.99 0.49 -3.27
C ARG A 23 -13.02 1.66 -3.08
N LYS A 24 -13.51 2.79 -2.56
CA LYS A 24 -12.66 3.97 -2.31
C LYS A 24 -11.58 3.67 -1.27
N LYS A 25 -11.92 2.96 -0.18
CA LYS A 25 -10.92 2.57 0.83
C LYS A 25 -9.86 1.65 0.25
N GLU A 26 -10.27 0.62 -0.48
CA GLU A 26 -9.35 -0.33 -1.14
C GLU A 26 -8.42 0.39 -2.14
N SER A 27 -8.95 1.34 -2.91
CA SER A 27 -8.12 2.13 -3.84
C SER A 27 -7.09 3.05 -3.18
N GLN A 28 -7.22 3.30 -1.87
CA GLN A 28 -6.30 4.14 -1.10
C GLN A 28 -5.27 3.31 -0.33
N VAL A 29 -5.32 1.97 -0.42
CA VAL A 29 -4.32 1.12 0.22
C VAL A 29 -2.97 1.34 -0.47
N GLU A 30 -2.01 1.82 0.31
CA GLU A 30 -0.65 2.06 -0.15
C GLU A 30 0.10 0.72 -0.24
N ILE A 31 0.56 0.38 -1.45
CA ILE A 31 1.36 -0.84 -1.66
C ILE A 31 2.81 -0.51 -1.35
N MET A 32 3.31 -1.04 -0.24
CA MET A 32 4.67 -0.79 0.23
C MET A 32 5.67 -1.81 -0.34
N GLY A 33 6.88 -1.34 -0.65
CA GLY A 33 8.03 -2.15 -1.06
C GLY A 33 9.26 -1.93 -0.17
N LYS A 34 10.19 -2.88 -0.18
CA LYS A 34 11.47 -2.80 0.55
C LYS A 34 12.66 -3.25 -0.28
N PHE A 35 13.81 -2.65 -0.05
CA PHE A 35 15.10 -3.11 -0.57
C PHE A 35 16.20 -2.85 0.46
N ALA A 36 16.59 -3.87 1.23
CA ALA A 36 17.43 -3.63 2.40
C ALA A 36 18.37 -4.79 2.79
N GLY A 37 18.55 -5.76 1.89
CA GLY A 37 19.37 -6.95 2.14
C GLY A 37 18.77 -7.93 3.16
N ALA A 38 19.59 -8.86 3.65
CA ALA A 38 19.14 -10.07 4.36
C ALA A 38 18.33 -9.82 5.65
N VAL A 39 18.62 -8.73 6.36
CA VAL A 39 18.01 -8.39 7.66
C VAL A 39 17.62 -6.91 7.74
N GLY A 40 17.50 -6.24 6.59
CA GLY A 40 17.02 -4.86 6.55
C GLY A 40 18.03 -3.73 6.76
N ASN A 41 19.31 -4.04 6.95
CA ASN A 41 20.36 -3.04 7.25
C ASN A 41 21.36 -2.79 6.10
N CYS A 42 21.14 -3.36 4.92
CA CYS A 42 22.06 -3.28 3.78
C CYS A 42 23.50 -3.77 4.05
N ASN A 43 23.73 -4.60 5.09
CA ASN A 43 25.08 -5.01 5.53
C ASN A 43 26.01 -5.49 4.40
N ALA A 44 25.55 -6.41 3.56
CA ALA A 44 26.37 -6.94 2.46
C ALA A 44 26.73 -5.86 1.43
N HIS A 45 25.80 -4.93 1.17
CA HIS A 45 26.00 -3.83 0.23
C HIS A 45 27.01 -2.82 0.77
N VAL A 46 26.93 -2.47 2.07
CA VAL A 46 27.87 -1.57 2.75
C VAL A 46 29.28 -2.17 2.79
N VAL A 47 29.41 -3.49 3.04
CA VAL A 47 30.72 -4.16 3.02
C VAL A 47 31.34 -4.13 1.62
N ALA A 48 30.56 -4.35 0.57
CA ALA A 48 31.04 -4.35 -0.81
C ALA A 48 31.34 -2.94 -1.34
N TYR A 49 30.49 -1.95 -0.99
CA TYR A 49 30.60 -0.57 -1.45
C TYR A 49 30.27 0.40 -0.30
N PRO A 50 31.26 0.76 0.54
CA PRO A 50 31.03 1.54 1.76
C PRO A 50 30.75 3.02 1.50
N TYR A 51 31.11 3.54 0.33
CA TYR A 51 30.93 4.96 -0.02
C TYR A 51 29.61 5.25 -0.75
N VAL A 52 28.79 4.21 -0.98
CA VAL A 52 27.50 4.33 -1.67
C VAL A 52 26.39 4.55 -0.63
N ASN A 53 25.52 5.53 -0.87
CA ASN A 53 24.34 5.75 -0.04
C ASN A 53 23.24 4.73 -0.35
N TRP A 54 23.31 3.57 0.30
CA TRP A 54 22.37 2.48 0.11
C TRP A 54 20.92 2.79 0.49
N PRO A 55 20.63 3.55 1.57
CA PRO A 55 19.28 4.06 1.84
C PRO A 55 18.66 4.83 0.67
N ASP A 56 19.40 5.76 0.06
CA ASP A 56 18.88 6.55 -1.08
C ASP A 56 18.61 5.66 -2.29
N ILE A 57 19.52 4.72 -2.60
CA ILE A 57 19.33 3.77 -3.71
C ILE A 57 18.12 2.88 -3.46
N ALA A 58 17.94 2.40 -2.23
CA ALA A 58 16.80 1.56 -1.86
C ALA A 58 15.47 2.30 -2.07
N GLU A 59 15.39 3.55 -1.63
CA GLU A 59 14.21 4.39 -1.81
C GLU A 59 13.92 4.63 -3.30
N GLN A 60 14.92 5.08 -4.05
CA GLN A 60 14.78 5.34 -5.49
C GLN A 60 14.39 4.08 -6.26
N PHE A 61 14.98 2.94 -5.93
CA PHE A 61 14.66 1.66 -6.55
C PHE A 61 13.20 1.26 -6.29
N VAL A 62 12.74 1.30 -5.04
CA VAL A 62 11.36 0.94 -4.70
C VAL A 62 10.36 1.90 -5.35
N GLN A 63 10.62 3.20 -5.31
CA GLN A 63 9.78 4.22 -5.94
C GLN A 63 9.75 4.08 -7.47
N SER A 64 10.86 3.67 -8.11
CA SER A 64 10.89 3.41 -9.56
C SER A 64 9.95 2.28 -10.00
N LEU A 65 9.55 1.40 -9.07
CA LEU A 65 8.58 0.32 -9.30
C LEU A 65 7.12 0.76 -9.07
N GLY A 66 6.89 2.04 -8.73
CA GLY A 66 5.57 2.56 -8.38
C GLY A 66 5.08 2.12 -7.00
N LEU A 67 6.00 1.67 -6.15
CA LEU A 67 5.72 1.26 -4.78
C LEU A 67 6.11 2.35 -3.79
N SER A 68 5.45 2.34 -2.64
CA SER A 68 5.79 3.26 -1.55
C SER A 68 6.92 2.67 -0.72
N PHE A 69 7.92 3.46 -0.38
CA PHE A 69 9.11 2.94 0.27
C PHE A 69 8.87 2.65 1.75
N ASN A 70 9.22 1.44 2.20
CA ASN A 70 9.28 1.08 3.61
C ASN A 70 10.74 1.07 4.11
N PRO A 71 11.20 2.11 4.83
CA PRO A 71 12.58 2.21 5.29
C PRO A 71 12.91 1.29 6.49
N TYR A 72 11.90 0.78 7.21
CA TYR A 72 12.11 0.00 8.44
C TYR A 72 11.59 -1.42 8.28
N VAL A 73 12.52 -2.33 8.04
CA VAL A 73 12.22 -3.72 7.70
C VAL A 73 13.23 -4.64 8.38
N ALA A 74 12.76 -5.81 8.83
CA ALA A 74 13.60 -6.93 9.26
C ALA A 74 13.61 -8.01 8.18
#